data_AF-A0A2G6ISA7-F1
#
_entry.id   AF-A0A2G6ISA7-F1
#
_cell.length_a   1.000
_cell.length_b   1.000
_cell.length_c   1.000
_cell.angle_alpha   90.00
_cell.angle_beta   90.00
_cell.angle_gamma   90.00
#
_symmetry.space_group_name_H-M   'P 1'
#
loop_
_entity.id
_entity.type
_entity.pdbx_description
1 polymer ?
#
loop_
_entity_poly.entity_id
_entity_poly.type
_entity_poly.pdbx_seq_one_letter_code
_entity_poly.pdbx_strand_id
1 'polypeptide(L)'
;MRRATMELKFPRERDDEPFAWGLSGAEPTKIWERFSPAYEAQLERLVIVLRELGFDPYVGGAGSEDGEYVRAEYKANDRIVFFQHLEDPTEAKFIKGLSRDGLRRWISETWALPGAGPG
;
A
#
# COMPACT_ATOMS: atom_id res chain seq x y z
N MET A 1 7.80 -21.09 6.02
CA MET A 1 8.22 -20.76 4.64
C MET A 1 8.67 -19.31 4.62
N ARG A 2 9.96 -19.02 4.39
CA ARG A 2 10.39 -17.65 4.10
C ARG A 2 9.90 -17.33 2.69
N ARG A 3 8.93 -16.43 2.55
CA ARG A 3 8.45 -15.99 1.24
C ARG A 3 9.58 -15.23 0.55
N ALA A 4 9.83 -15.55 -0.72
CA ALA A 4 10.77 -14.78 -1.53
C ALA A 4 10.28 -13.33 -1.59
N THR A 5 11.09 -12.39 -1.14
CA THR A 5 10.91 -10.96 -1.35
C THR A 5 11.04 -10.69 -2.85
N MET A 6 9.94 -10.84 -3.60
CA MET A 6 9.87 -10.29 -4.94
C MET A 6 10.01 -8.78 -4.81
N GLU A 7 11.03 -8.23 -5.45
CA GLU A 7 11.27 -6.80 -5.49
C GLU A 7 10.11 -6.12 -6.22
N LEU A 8 9.24 -5.42 -5.47
CA LEU A 8 8.18 -4.61 -6.07
C LEU A 8 8.82 -3.49 -6.92
N LYS A 9 8.57 -3.56 -8.24
CA LYS A 9 8.95 -2.55 -9.23
C LYS A 9 7.73 -1.76 -9.67
N PHE A 10 7.89 -0.45 -9.86
CA PHE A 10 6.83 0.46 -10.21
C PHE A 10 7.13 1.23 -11.50
N PRO A 11 6.12 1.52 -12.35
CA PRO A 11 4.76 0.97 -12.27
C PRO A 11 4.79 -0.54 -12.52
N ARG A 12 3.86 -1.28 -11.92
CA ARG A 12 3.74 -2.72 -12.15
C ARG A 12 3.19 -2.99 -13.55
N GLU A 13 3.55 -4.15 -14.11
CA GLU A 13 2.87 -4.66 -15.30
C GLU A 13 1.42 -5.01 -14.96
N ARG A 14 0.49 -4.74 -15.89
CA ARG A 14 -0.92 -5.12 -15.73
C ARG A 14 -1.02 -6.64 -15.68
N ASP A 15 -1.87 -7.14 -14.79
CA ASP A 15 -2.32 -8.53 -14.79
C ASP A 15 -3.75 -8.65 -15.32
N ASP A 16 -4.22 -9.90 -15.40
CA ASP A 16 -5.57 -10.24 -15.87
C ASP A 16 -6.61 -10.34 -14.74
N GLU A 17 -6.27 -9.93 -13.52
CA GLU A 17 -7.15 -10.03 -12.36
C GLU A 17 -8.23 -8.93 -12.38
N PRO A 18 -9.48 -9.22 -11.99
CA PRO A 18 -10.54 -8.23 -11.95
C PRO A 18 -10.32 -7.14 -10.87
N PHE A 19 -11.13 -6.09 -10.95
CA PHE A 19 -11.20 -5.01 -9.96
C PHE A 19 -12.33 -5.28 -8.96
N ALA A 20 -12.07 -5.10 -7.68
CA ALA A 20 -13.09 -5.25 -6.64
C ALA A 20 -14.08 -4.07 -6.65
N TRP A 21 -13.57 -2.85 -6.87
CA TRP A 21 -14.35 -1.61 -6.78
C TRP A 21 -14.71 -0.98 -8.12
N GLY A 22 -14.55 -1.74 -9.22
CA GLY A 22 -14.93 -1.36 -10.57
C GLY A 22 -14.15 -0.17 -11.16
N LEU A 23 -14.23 0.00 -12.48
CA LEU A 23 -13.69 1.18 -13.15
C LEU A 23 -14.76 2.26 -13.25
N SER A 24 -14.36 3.53 -13.09
CA SER A 24 -15.19 4.70 -13.39
C SER A 24 -15.43 4.88 -14.90
N GLY A 25 -14.71 4.13 -15.76
CA GLY A 25 -14.77 4.25 -17.22
C GLY A 25 -14.14 3.04 -17.92
N ALA A 26 -13.85 3.17 -19.21
CA ALA A 26 -13.27 2.07 -20.01
C ALA A 26 -11.82 1.73 -19.62
N GLU A 27 -11.08 2.70 -19.08
CA GLU A 27 -9.70 2.53 -18.63
C GLU A 27 -9.53 3.11 -17.21
N PRO A 28 -8.62 2.55 -16.40
CA PRO A 28 -8.34 3.04 -15.06
C PRO A 28 -7.65 4.42 -15.11
N THR A 29 -8.25 5.39 -14.43
CA THR A 29 -7.80 6.79 -14.33
C THR A 29 -7.76 7.32 -12.89
N LYS A 30 -8.40 6.64 -11.94
CA LYS A 30 -8.51 7.10 -10.54
C LYS A 30 -7.46 6.43 -9.64
N ILE A 31 -7.17 7.10 -8.54
CA ILE A 31 -6.17 6.67 -7.54
C ILE A 31 -6.51 5.32 -6.86
N TRP A 32 -7.77 4.88 -6.90
CA TRP A 32 -8.25 3.60 -6.37
C TRP A 32 -8.51 2.56 -7.47
N GLU A 33 -8.29 2.90 -8.75
CA GLU A 33 -8.44 1.97 -9.87
C GLU A 33 -7.08 1.34 -10.19
N ARG A 34 -6.96 0.01 -10.04
CA ARG A 34 -5.69 -0.70 -10.23
C ARG A 34 -5.04 -0.34 -11.56
N PHE A 35 -3.71 -0.23 -11.53
CA PHE A 35 -2.88 0.11 -12.68
C PHE A 35 -3.10 1.49 -13.31
N SER A 36 -3.98 2.36 -12.76
CA SER A 36 -3.94 3.76 -13.16
C SER A 36 -2.58 4.37 -12.77
N PRO A 37 -2.06 5.35 -13.52
CA PRO A 37 -0.80 6.02 -13.15
C PRO A 37 -0.84 6.61 -11.74
N ALA A 38 -2.02 7.09 -11.31
CA ALA A 38 -2.20 7.64 -9.98
C ALA A 38 -2.09 6.54 -8.91
N TYR A 39 -2.77 5.41 -9.13
CA TYR A 39 -2.77 4.24 -8.25
C TYR A 39 -1.35 3.71 -8.01
N GLU A 40 -0.59 3.45 -9.08
CA GLU A 40 0.77 2.94 -8.99
C GLU A 40 1.70 3.92 -8.27
N ALA A 41 1.55 5.22 -8.49
CA ALA A 41 2.34 6.24 -7.78
C ALA A 41 2.01 6.32 -6.27
N GLN A 42 0.75 6.11 -5.88
CA GLN A 42 0.39 6.01 -4.46
C GLN A 42 0.97 4.75 -3.83
N LEU A 43 0.84 3.61 -4.51
CA LEU A 43 1.36 2.33 -4.03
C LEU A 43 2.88 2.37 -3.88
N GLU A 44 3.59 2.90 -4.88
CA GLU A 44 5.04 3.10 -4.83
C GLU A 44 5.44 3.93 -3.61
N ARG A 45 4.79 5.09 -3.43
CA ARG A 45 5.06 5.98 -2.29
C ARG A 45 4.82 5.30 -0.95
N LEU A 46 3.74 4.53 -0.82
CA LEU A 46 3.43 3.77 0.40
C LEU A 46 4.49 2.71 0.68
N VAL A 47 4.87 1.94 -0.34
CA VAL A 47 5.89 0.88 -0.25
C VAL A 47 7.26 1.46 0.14
N ILE A 48 7.66 2.60 -0.44
CA ILE A 48 8.91 3.28 -0.08
C ILE A 48 8.90 3.68 1.40
N VAL A 49 7.85 4.36 1.87
CA VAL A 49 7.76 4.80 3.27
C VAL A 49 7.74 3.61 4.23
N LEU A 50 7.02 2.53 3.90
CA LEU A 50 7.02 1.30 4.70
C LEU A 50 8.42 0.69 4.81
N ARG A 51 9.16 0.58 3.69
CA ARG A 51 10.54 0.08 3.69
C ARG A 51 11.47 0.97 4.54
N GLU A 52 11.35 2.29 4.42
CA GLU A 52 12.12 3.25 5.22
C GLU A 52 11.81 3.21 6.71
N LEU A 53 10.61 2.77 7.07
CA LEU A 53 10.19 2.52 8.45
C LEU A 53 10.59 1.14 8.95
N GLY A 54 11.19 0.28 8.12
CA GLY A 54 11.66 -1.04 8.51
C GLY A 54 10.63 -2.16 8.31
N PHE A 55 9.59 -1.94 7.52
CA PHE A 55 8.65 -2.99 7.13
C PHE A 55 9.13 -3.78 5.90
N ASP A 56 8.54 -4.96 5.71
CA ASP A 56 8.64 -5.78 4.50
C ASP A 56 7.29 -5.82 3.76
N PRO A 57 7.03 -4.88 2.85
CA PRO A 57 5.73 -4.79 2.17
C PRO A 57 5.57 -5.85 1.08
N TYR A 58 4.35 -6.34 0.97
CA TYR A 58 3.83 -7.26 -0.04
C TYR A 58 2.46 -6.76 -0.51
N VAL A 59 2.18 -6.92 -1.81
CA VAL A 59 0.89 -6.59 -2.42
C VAL A 59 0.16 -7.89 -2.74
N GLY A 60 -1.10 -7.99 -2.35
CA GLY A 60 -1.94 -9.15 -2.61
C GLY A 60 -3.41 -8.76 -2.70
N GLY A 61 -4.30 -9.73 -2.86
CA GLY A 61 -5.75 -9.49 -2.92
C GLY A 61 -6.29 -9.02 -4.27
N ALA A 62 -5.44 -8.91 -5.30
CA ALA A 62 -5.89 -8.70 -6.68
C ALA A 62 -6.95 -9.74 -7.06
N GLY A 63 -8.04 -9.29 -7.67
CA GLY A 63 -9.16 -10.14 -8.08
C GLY A 63 -10.07 -10.66 -6.96
N SER A 64 -9.78 -10.34 -5.70
CA SER A 64 -10.62 -10.72 -4.56
C SER A 64 -11.83 -9.78 -4.39
N GLU A 65 -12.83 -10.18 -3.59
CA GLU A 65 -14.01 -9.37 -3.26
C GLU A 65 -13.64 -8.05 -2.56
N ASP A 66 -12.61 -8.07 -1.71
CA ASP A 66 -12.17 -6.91 -0.93
C ASP A 66 -11.11 -6.06 -1.65
N GLY A 67 -10.63 -6.55 -2.80
CA GLY A 67 -9.64 -5.88 -3.64
C GLY A 67 -8.20 -5.98 -3.14
N GLU A 68 -7.32 -5.34 -3.92
CA GLU A 68 -5.89 -5.33 -3.69
C GLU A 68 -5.53 -4.55 -2.42
N TYR A 69 -4.59 -5.09 -1.65
CA TYR A 69 -4.12 -4.53 -0.40
C TYR A 69 -2.58 -4.55 -0.32
N VAL A 70 -2.04 -3.67 0.52
CA VAL A 70 -0.66 -3.77 1.00
C VAL A 70 -0.67 -4.38 2.39
N ARG A 71 0.10 -5.45 2.56
CA ARG A 71 0.43 -6.02 3.87
C ARG A 71 1.92 -5.88 4.09
N ALA A 72 2.34 -5.42 5.27
CA ALA A 72 3.76 -5.32 5.57
C ALA A 72 4.07 -5.76 7.00
N GLU A 73 5.03 -6.68 7.16
CA GLU A 73 5.49 -7.12 8.48
C GLU A 73 6.64 -6.24 8.94
N TYR A 74 6.63 -5.84 10.21
CA TYR A 74 7.72 -5.06 10.77
C TYR A 74 8.95 -5.94 11.01
N LYS A 75 10.12 -5.57 10.48
CA LYS A 75 11.30 -6.46 10.53
C LYS A 75 11.89 -6.63 11.92
N ALA A 76 11.70 -5.66 12.82
CA ALA A 76 12.28 -5.73 14.16
C ALA A 76 11.51 -6.68 15.09
N ASN A 77 10.22 -6.92 14.84
CA ASN A 77 9.43 -7.95 15.51
C ASN A 77 8.22 -8.35 14.66
N ASP A 78 7.86 -9.63 14.68
CA ASP A 78 6.76 -10.21 13.92
C ASP A 78 5.35 -9.87 14.46
N ARG A 79 5.25 -8.98 15.45
CA ARG A 79 3.99 -8.63 16.13
C ARG A 79 3.26 -7.47 15.46
N ILE A 80 3.96 -6.66 14.68
CA ILE A 80 3.40 -5.48 14.02
C ILE A 80 3.20 -5.81 12.54
N VAL A 81 1.93 -5.73 12.10
CA VAL A 81 1.54 -5.94 10.72
C VAL A 81 0.74 -4.74 10.24
N PHE A 82 1.27 -4.06 9.23
CA PHE A 82 0.54 -3.06 8.46
C PHE A 82 -0.39 -3.76 7.47
N PHE A 83 -1.62 -3.26 7.33
CA PHE A 83 -2.60 -3.73 6.37
C PHE A 83 -3.46 -2.56 5.89
N GLN A 84 -3.63 -2.44 4.57
CA GLN A 84 -4.34 -1.32 3.94
C GLN A 84 -4.93 -1.73 2.59
N HIS A 85 -6.21 -1.49 2.34
CA HIS A 85 -6.81 -1.66 1.01
C HIS A 85 -6.41 -0.49 0.10
N LEU A 86 -6.22 -0.81 -1.18
CA LEU A 86 -5.82 0.15 -2.20
C LEU A 86 -6.98 0.50 -3.15
N GLU A 87 -7.90 -0.44 -3.35
CA GLU A 87 -9.07 -0.25 -4.21
C GLU A 87 -10.24 0.43 -3.51
N ASP A 88 -10.26 0.48 -2.17
CA ASP A 88 -11.27 1.24 -1.43
C ASP A 88 -11.07 2.75 -1.69
N PRO A 89 -12.06 3.46 -2.27
CA PRO A 89 -11.91 4.86 -2.62
C PRO A 89 -11.70 5.79 -1.42
N THR A 90 -12.24 5.46 -0.26
CA THR A 90 -12.11 6.24 0.97
C THR A 90 -10.68 6.14 1.49
N GLU A 91 -10.16 4.92 1.61
CA GLU A 91 -8.80 4.65 2.05
C GLU A 91 -7.77 5.26 1.08
N ALA A 92 -7.95 5.04 -0.22
CA ALA A 92 -7.06 5.59 -1.23
C ALA A 92 -7.04 7.13 -1.20
N LYS A 93 -8.20 7.80 -1.06
CA LYS A 93 -8.25 9.26 -0.95
C LYS A 93 -7.59 9.77 0.33
N PHE A 94 -7.76 9.08 1.45
CA PHE A 94 -7.09 9.42 2.71
C PHE A 94 -5.57 9.37 2.54
N ILE A 95 -5.02 8.25 2.04
CA ILE A 95 -3.58 8.10 1.81
C ILE A 95 -3.08 9.15 0.81
N LYS A 96 -3.81 9.39 -0.28
CA LYS A 96 -3.45 10.39 -1.29
C LYS A 96 -3.34 11.79 -0.70
N GLY A 97 -4.21 12.13 0.26
CA GLY A 97 -4.23 13.42 0.96
C GLY A 97 -3.02 13.67 1.88
N LEU A 98 -2.31 12.62 2.30
CA LEU A 98 -1.11 12.76 3.13
C LEU A 98 0.10 13.17 2.29
N SER A 99 0.92 14.09 2.82
CA SER A 99 2.30 14.30 2.32
C SER A 99 3.17 13.08 2.64
N ARG A 100 4.41 13.01 2.12
CA ARG A 100 5.33 11.91 2.50
C ARG A 100 5.60 11.90 4.00
N ASP A 101 5.85 13.06 4.61
CA ASP A 101 6.08 13.17 6.06
C ASP A 101 4.80 12.88 6.85
N GLY A 102 3.64 13.30 6.35
CA GLY A 102 2.34 12.97 6.92
C GLY A 102 2.06 11.47 6.90
N LEU A 103 2.39 10.80 5.79
CA LEU A 103 2.27 9.35 5.63
C LEU A 103 3.20 8.62 6.60
N ARG A 104 4.47 9.04 6.68
CA ARG A 104 5.44 8.48 7.62
C ARG A 104 4.96 8.61 9.07
N ARG A 105 4.49 9.80 9.45
CA ARG A 105 3.98 10.08 10.79
C ARG A 105 2.77 9.21 11.11
N TRP A 106 1.77 9.21 10.23
CA TRP A 106 0.56 8.43 10.42
C TRP A 106 0.84 6.92 10.60
N ILE A 107 1.74 6.33 9.79
CA ILE A 107 2.13 4.92 9.96
C ILE A 107 2.84 4.71 11.30
N SER A 108 3.77 5.60 11.66
CA SER A 108 4.55 5.46 12.89
C SER A 108 3.68 5.54 14.15
N GLU A 109 2.73 6.47 14.17
CA GLU A 109 1.79 6.70 15.28
C GLU A 109 0.74 5.59 15.36
N THR A 110 0.11 5.22 14.23
CA THR A 110 -0.97 4.23 14.21
C THR A 110 -0.48 2.83 14.63
N TRP A 111 0.75 2.46 14.25
CA TRP A 111 1.35 1.17 14.60
C TRP A 111 2.32 1.24 15.78
N ALA A 112 2.38 2.38 16.49
CA ALA A 112 3.21 2.60 17.68
C ALA A 112 4.64 2.05 17.51
N LEU A 113 5.30 2.43 16.41
CA LEU A 113 6.63 1.89 16.10
C LEU A 113 7.65 2.26 17.19
N PRO A 114 8.54 1.33 17.59
CA PRO A 114 9.59 1.64 18.56
C PRO A 114 10.46 2.81 18.07
N GLY A 115 10.64 3.84 18.91
CA GLY A 115 11.39 5.05 18.55
C GLY A 115 10.56 6.16 17.88
N ALA A 116 9.23 6.02 17.78
CA ALA A 116 8.32 7.07 17.30
C ALA A 116 7.96 8.12 18.37
N GLY A 117 8.68 8.17 19.51
CA GLY A 117 8.53 9.24 20.50
C GLY A 117 9.23 10.53 20.04
N PRO A 118 8.82 11.71 20.54
CA PRO A 118 9.56 12.94 20.29
C PRO A 118 10.98 12.77 20.88
N GLY A 119 11.98 12.76 20.00
CA GLY A 119 13.38 12.94 20.37
C GLY A 119 13.66 14.37 20.82
#